data_AF-A0A3B9HLE1-F1
#
_entry.id   AF-A0A3B9HLE1-F1
#
_cell.length_a   1.000
_cell.length_b   1.000
_cell.length_c   1.000
_cell.angle_alpha   90.00
_cell.angle_beta   90.00
_cell.angle_gamma   90.00
#
_symmetry.space_group_name_H-M   'P 1'
#
loop_
_entity.id
_entity.type
_entity.pdbx_description
1 polymer ?
#
loop_
_entity_poly.entity_id
_entity_poly.type
_entity_poly.pdbx_seq_one_letter_code
_entity_poly.pdbx_strand_id
1 'polypeptide(L)'
;MSCHTFAQSELHFDDGIILRVEIDEFNYLDHYYDTCSPNETPYICRIDGEEWFGMDRGMELPKYQLKSLIFIDEDDTISLDVSRMYNPTFYDGISNKHFLLEKSDDILEIFGWFSDGAGTYCAKWIISNSVAHRILLSNSEDDCFN
;
A
#
# COMPACT_ATOMS: atom_id res chain seq x y z
N MET A 1 27.79 8.95 -2.77
CA MET A 1 26.56 9.63 -3.19
C MET A 1 25.79 8.65 -4.05
N SER A 2 24.90 7.87 -3.44
CA SER A 2 23.95 7.03 -4.18
C SER A 2 22.65 7.80 -4.22
N CYS A 3 22.13 8.05 -5.41
CA CYS A 3 20.84 8.71 -5.59
C CYS A 3 19.77 7.66 -5.25
N HIS A 4 19.11 7.79 -4.09
CA HIS A 4 17.98 6.93 -3.75
C HIS A 4 16.91 7.08 -4.83
N THR A 5 16.49 5.96 -5.40
CA THR A 5 15.57 5.93 -6.53
C THR A 5 14.15 5.87 -5.95
N PHE A 6 13.60 7.04 -5.63
CA PHE A 6 12.17 7.18 -5.34
C PHE A 6 11.41 6.94 -6.64
N ALA A 7 10.55 5.92 -6.66
CA ALA A 7 9.62 5.74 -7.76
C ALA A 7 8.36 6.54 -7.42
N GLN A 8 8.27 7.73 -8.00
CA GLN A 8 7.06 8.55 -7.96
C GLN A 8 6.29 8.38 -9.27
N SER A 9 5.01 8.03 -9.17
CA SER A 9 4.10 7.90 -10.30
C SER A 9 2.89 8.79 -10.09
N GLU A 10 2.44 9.45 -11.16
CA GLU A 10 1.12 10.08 -11.21
C GLU A 10 0.24 9.26 -12.13
N LEU A 11 -0.85 8.75 -11.58
CA LEU A 11 -1.81 7.91 -12.27
C LEU A 11 -3.05 8.75 -12.55
N HIS A 12 -3.28 9.02 -13.82
CA HIS A 12 -4.42 9.82 -14.25
C HIS A 12 -5.60 8.92 -14.55
N PHE A 13 -6.74 9.20 -13.92
CA PHE A 13 -8.02 8.55 -14.14
C PHE A 13 -8.98 9.51 -14.84
N ASP A 14 -10.19 9.05 -15.12
CA ASP A 14 -11.24 9.89 -15.68
C ASP A 14 -11.62 11.04 -14.71
N ASP A 15 -12.36 12.02 -15.22
CA ASP A 15 -12.85 13.20 -14.47
C ASP A 15 -11.76 14.06 -13.82
N GLY A 16 -10.51 13.95 -14.29
CA GLY A 16 -9.39 14.74 -13.78
C GLY A 16 -8.82 14.23 -12.45
N ILE A 17 -9.24 13.05 -12.00
CA ILE A 17 -8.72 12.41 -10.79
C ILE A 17 -7.27 11.96 -11.02
N ILE A 18 -6.41 12.23 -10.04
CA ILE A 18 -5.02 11.79 -10.03
C ILE A 18 -4.74 11.03 -8.73
N LEU A 19 -4.13 9.85 -8.84
CA LEU A 19 -3.45 9.21 -7.72
C LEU A 19 -1.94 9.43 -7.86
N ARG A 20 -1.38 10.18 -6.93
CA ARG A 20 0.08 10.30 -6.79
C ARG A 20 0.56 9.21 -5.83
N VAL A 21 1.46 8.39 -6.34
CA VAL A 21 2.00 7.22 -5.64
C VAL A 21 3.49 7.41 -5.45
N GLU A 22 3.98 7.12 -4.25
CA GLU A 22 5.40 7.14 -3.93
C GLU A 22 5.80 5.82 -3.29
N ILE A 23 6.81 5.17 -3.88
CA ILE A 23 7.45 3.98 -3.34
C ILE A 23 8.89 4.34 -3.03
N ASP A 24 9.33 3.92 -1.86
CA ASP A 24 10.70 4.12 -1.39
C ASP A 24 11.34 2.80 -0.96
N GLU A 25 12.67 2.78 -0.90
CA GLU A 25 13.41 1.71 -0.24
C GLU A 25 12.98 1.64 1.23
N PHE A 26 12.81 0.42 1.73
CA PHE A 26 12.51 0.22 3.13
C PHE A 26 13.80 0.35 3.96
N ASN A 27 13.88 1.40 4.78
CA ASN A 27 15.03 1.62 5.66
C ASN A 27 14.87 0.83 6.96
N TYR A 28 15.45 -0.37 7.01
CA TYR A 28 15.33 -1.24 8.17
C TYR A 28 15.87 -0.69 9.50
N LEU A 29 16.67 0.39 9.46
CA LEU A 29 17.21 1.01 10.67
C LEU A 29 16.18 1.89 11.39
N ASP A 30 15.10 2.28 10.72
CA ASP A 30 14.08 3.20 11.24
C ASP A 30 12.91 2.47 11.92
N HIS A 31 12.93 1.13 11.97
CA HIS A 31 11.80 0.31 12.39
C HIS A 31 12.16 -0.69 13.51
N TYR A 32 11.14 -1.08 14.28
CA TYR A 32 11.24 -2.14 15.28
C TYR A 32 10.54 -3.41 14.80
N TYR A 33 11.08 -4.57 15.17
CA TYR A 33 10.59 -5.87 14.71
C TYR A 33 10.29 -6.80 15.87
N ASP A 34 9.10 -7.38 15.87
CA ASP A 34 8.79 -8.52 16.73
C ASP A 34 8.95 -9.81 15.94
N THR A 35 9.61 -10.80 16.54
CA THR A 35 9.78 -12.14 15.97
C THR A 35 8.92 -13.15 16.71
N CYS A 36 8.16 -13.96 15.97
CA CYS A 36 7.35 -15.04 16.51
C CYS A 36 7.93 -16.40 16.07
N SER A 37 7.78 -17.45 16.89
CA SER A 37 8.28 -18.80 16.57
C SER A 37 7.33 -19.89 17.08
N PRO A 38 6.16 -20.08 16.45
CA PRO A 38 5.16 -21.05 16.88
C PRO A 38 5.59 -22.51 16.66
N ASN A 39 6.53 -22.77 15.73
CA ASN A 39 7.00 -24.11 15.37
C ASN A 39 8.53 -24.17 15.17
N GLU A 40 9.29 -23.49 16.04
CA GLU A 40 10.77 -23.40 15.99
C GLU A 40 11.39 -22.67 14.78
N THR A 41 10.60 -22.38 13.73
CA THR A 41 11.01 -21.47 12.65
C THR A 41 10.60 -20.03 13.01
N PRO A 42 11.55 -19.12 13.26
CA PRO A 42 11.25 -17.73 13.53
C PRO A 42 10.77 -17.01 12.26
N TYR A 43 9.86 -16.06 12.42
CA TYR A 43 9.46 -15.11 11.38
C TYR A 43 9.17 -13.74 12.00
N ILE A 44 9.31 -12.68 11.21
CA ILE A 44 8.91 -11.33 11.60
C ILE A 44 7.39 -11.30 11.66
N CYS A 45 6.79 -11.12 12.83
CA CYS A 45 5.34 -11.09 12.97
C CYS A 45 4.77 -9.68 13.11
N ARG A 46 5.60 -8.69 13.48
CA ARG A 46 5.21 -7.29 13.52
C ARG A 46 6.34 -6.37 13.10
N ILE A 47 5.95 -5.24 12.52
CA ILE A 47 6.81 -4.09 12.23
C ILE A 47 6.18 -2.90 12.95
N ASP A 48 6.94 -2.22 13.81
CA ASP A 48 6.49 -1.10 14.65
C ASP A 48 5.27 -1.43 15.55
N GLY A 49 5.21 -2.68 16.02
CA GLY A 49 4.13 -3.16 16.89
C GLY A 49 2.83 -3.53 16.15
N GLU A 50 2.80 -3.38 14.84
CA GLU A 50 1.64 -3.64 13.98
C GLU A 50 1.87 -4.88 13.09
N GLU A 51 0.77 -5.52 12.67
CA GLU A 51 0.83 -6.52 11.60
C GLU A 51 1.19 -5.86 10.25
N TRP A 52 1.73 -6.63 9.32
CA TRP A 52 2.26 -6.13 8.05
C TRP A 52 1.72 -6.92 6.86
N PHE A 53 1.78 -6.31 5.66
CA PHE A 53 1.30 -6.88 4.40
C PHE A 53 2.34 -6.74 3.29
N GLY A 54 2.35 -7.70 2.35
CA GLY A 54 3.23 -7.70 1.17
C GLY A 54 4.53 -8.49 1.30
N MET A 55 4.59 -9.45 2.23
CA MET A 55 5.73 -10.35 2.36
C MET A 55 5.25 -11.78 2.69
N ASP A 56 6.11 -12.76 2.42
CA ASP A 56 5.93 -14.11 2.95
C ASP A 56 6.33 -14.18 4.43
N ARG A 57 5.80 -15.18 5.15
CA ARG A 57 6.28 -15.47 6.51
C ARG A 57 7.74 -15.91 6.45
N GLY A 58 8.63 -15.07 6.96
CA GLY A 58 10.05 -15.35 7.03
C GLY A 58 10.81 -14.32 7.87
N MET A 59 12.14 -14.37 7.79
CA MET A 59 13.05 -13.41 8.42
C MET A 59 13.60 -12.39 7.43
N GLU A 60 13.18 -12.47 6.16
CA GLU A 60 13.55 -11.48 5.16
C GLU A 60 12.80 -10.19 5.42
N LEU A 61 13.49 -9.06 5.32
CA LEU A 61 12.90 -7.72 5.46
C LEU A 61 12.35 -7.25 4.11
N PRO A 62 11.34 -6.37 4.10
CA PRO A 62 10.86 -5.81 2.85
C PRO A 62 11.96 -4.99 2.18
N LYS A 63 11.96 -4.97 0.86
CA LYS A 63 12.88 -4.15 0.06
C LYS A 63 12.31 -2.75 -0.14
N TYR A 64 10.99 -2.65 -0.25
CA TYR A 64 10.29 -1.42 -0.56
C TYR A 64 9.09 -1.22 0.36
N GLN A 65 8.65 0.03 0.47
CA GLN A 65 7.43 0.41 1.18
C GLN A 65 6.59 1.34 0.32
N LEU A 66 5.26 1.23 0.42
CA LEU A 66 4.38 2.24 -0.12
C LEU A 66 4.45 3.46 0.81
N LYS A 67 5.22 4.46 0.40
CA LYS A 67 5.55 5.61 1.25
C LYS A 67 4.40 6.60 1.34
N SER A 68 3.78 6.89 0.21
CA SER A 68 2.63 7.78 0.14
C SER A 68 1.67 7.38 -0.99
N LEU A 69 0.39 7.59 -0.74
CA LEU A 69 -0.67 7.52 -1.73
C LEU A 69 -1.57 8.73 -1.52
N ILE A 70 -1.66 9.60 -2.51
CA ILE A 70 -2.36 10.88 -2.43
C ILE A 70 -3.39 10.93 -3.54
N PHE A 71 -4.65 11.09 -3.15
CA PHE A 71 -5.74 11.42 -4.05
C PHE A 71 -5.76 12.92 -4.32
N ILE A 72 -5.92 13.30 -5.58
CA ILE A 72 -6.01 14.69 -6.03
C ILE A 72 -7.15 14.79 -7.04
N ASP A 73 -8.04 15.76 -6.84
CA ASP A 73 -9.02 16.21 -7.84
C ASP A 73 -9.02 17.74 -7.95
N GLU A 74 -10.08 18.34 -8.50
CA GLU A 74 -10.19 19.79 -8.67
C GLU A 74 -10.23 20.54 -7.33
N ASP A 75 -10.85 19.93 -6.31
CA ASP A 75 -11.19 20.60 -5.05
C ASP A 75 -10.24 20.21 -3.91
N ASP A 76 -9.72 18.99 -3.94
CA ASP A 76 -9.08 18.37 -2.78
C ASP A 76 -7.72 17.71 -3.09
N THR A 77 -6.90 17.62 -2.04
CA THR A 77 -5.68 16.81 -2.01
C THR A 77 -5.67 16.03 -0.69
N ILE A 78 -5.85 14.71 -0.79
CA ILE A 78 -6.17 13.86 0.36
C ILE A 78 -5.14 12.73 0.45
N SER A 79 -4.45 12.65 1.58
CA SER A 79 -3.54 11.52 1.86
C SER A 79 -4.35 10.29 2.28
N LEU A 80 -4.03 9.15 1.67
CA LEU A 80 -4.59 7.85 1.98
C LEU A 80 -3.66 7.13 2.95
N ASP A 81 -4.21 6.48 3.99
CA ASP A 81 -3.41 5.70 4.94
C ASP A 81 -2.81 4.46 4.27
N VAL A 82 -1.48 4.45 4.14
CA VAL A 82 -0.68 3.36 3.57
C VAL A 82 0.20 2.66 4.60
N SER A 83 -0.02 2.91 5.89
CA SER A 83 0.73 2.22 6.94
C SER A 83 0.64 0.70 6.79
N ARG A 84 1.72 -0.01 7.13
CA ARG A 84 1.80 -1.49 7.10
C ARG A 84 1.79 -2.12 5.69
N MET A 85 1.94 -1.32 4.62
CA MET A 85 1.93 -1.78 3.24
C MET A 85 3.36 -1.81 2.66
N TYR A 86 3.91 -3.01 2.50
CA TYR A 86 5.28 -3.24 2.04
C TYR A 86 5.32 -3.97 0.71
N ASN A 87 6.45 -3.85 -0.01
CA ASN A 87 6.68 -4.41 -1.34
C ASN A 87 5.45 -4.35 -2.27
N PRO A 88 4.91 -3.16 -2.56
CA PRO A 88 3.62 -3.05 -3.22
C PRO A 88 3.62 -3.50 -4.69
N THR A 89 4.80 -3.60 -5.31
CA THR A 89 4.98 -4.00 -6.71
C THR A 89 6.42 -4.48 -6.94
N PHE A 90 6.65 -5.06 -8.12
CA PHE A 90 7.98 -5.28 -8.69
C PHE A 90 8.60 -3.99 -9.25
N TYR A 91 9.78 -4.12 -9.86
CA TYR A 91 10.53 -3.04 -10.53
C TYR A 91 9.73 -2.22 -11.56
N ASP A 92 8.64 -2.77 -12.11
CA ASP A 92 7.82 -2.13 -13.14
C ASP A 92 6.97 -0.96 -12.61
N GLY A 93 6.96 -0.76 -11.29
CA GLY A 93 6.25 0.33 -10.63
C GLY A 93 4.76 0.07 -10.49
N ILE A 94 4.08 1.04 -9.87
CA ILE A 94 2.62 1.05 -9.75
C ILE A 94 2.03 1.80 -10.94
N SER A 95 0.94 1.28 -11.49
CA SER A 95 0.19 1.85 -12.62
C SER A 95 -1.32 1.71 -12.41
N ASN A 96 -2.13 2.38 -13.24
CA ASN A 96 -3.59 2.42 -13.13
C ASN A 96 -4.25 1.02 -13.01
N LYS A 97 -3.66 -0.04 -13.58
CA LYS A 97 -4.20 -1.41 -13.48
C LYS A 97 -4.27 -1.95 -12.04
N HIS A 98 -3.53 -1.35 -11.11
CA HIS A 98 -3.52 -1.73 -9.70
C HIS A 98 -4.65 -1.09 -8.93
N PHE A 99 -5.42 -0.19 -9.53
CA PHE A 99 -6.48 0.52 -8.86
C PHE A 99 -7.80 0.43 -9.61
N LEU A 100 -8.88 0.35 -8.84
CA LEU A 100 -10.24 0.54 -9.30
C LEU A 100 -10.85 1.69 -8.49
N LEU A 101 -11.41 2.67 -9.20
CA LEU A 101 -12.07 3.82 -8.59
C LEU A 101 -13.56 3.75 -8.91
N GLU A 102 -14.38 3.76 -7.87
CA GLU A 102 -15.84 3.72 -8.00
C GLU A 102 -16.44 4.92 -7.29
N LYS A 103 -17.14 5.77 -8.05
CA LYS A 103 -17.80 6.97 -7.52
C LYS A 103 -19.29 6.72 -7.41
N SER A 104 -19.86 6.99 -6.23
CA SER A 104 -21.30 6.89 -5.96
C SER A 104 -21.72 8.03 -5.05
N ASP A 105 -22.63 8.88 -5.55
CA ASP A 105 -23.11 10.08 -4.85
C ASP A 105 -21.92 10.94 -4.32
N ASP A 106 -21.85 11.13 -3.00
CA ASP A 106 -20.82 11.91 -2.31
C ASP A 106 -19.66 11.05 -1.79
N ILE A 107 -19.55 9.80 -2.28
CA ILE A 107 -18.56 8.82 -1.86
C ILE A 107 -17.71 8.41 -3.06
N LEU A 108 -16.39 8.41 -2.86
CA LEU A 108 -15.44 7.79 -3.77
C LEU A 108 -14.78 6.61 -3.07
N GLU A 109 -14.89 5.43 -3.67
CA GLU A 109 -14.17 4.24 -3.24
C GLU A 109 -12.94 4.03 -4.11
N ILE A 110 -11.80 3.78 -3.47
CA ILE A 110 -10.54 3.44 -4.12
C ILE A 110 -10.16 2.05 -3.67
N PHE A 111 -10.06 1.13 -4.61
CA PHE A 111 -9.56 -0.21 -4.38
C PHE A 111 -8.16 -0.34 -4.96
N GLY A 112 -7.24 -0.98 -4.23
CA GLY A 112 -5.87 -1.22 -4.67
C GLY A 112 -5.43 -2.66 -4.48
N TRP A 113 -4.74 -3.23 -5.46
CA TRP A 113 -4.09 -4.55 -5.40
C TRP A 113 -2.59 -4.42 -5.54
N PHE A 114 -1.85 -5.12 -4.67
CA PHE A 114 -0.41 -4.95 -4.52
C PHE A 114 0.26 -6.33 -4.38
N SER A 115 1.40 -6.50 -5.06
CA SER A 115 2.18 -7.74 -5.01
C SER A 115 3.56 -7.56 -5.65
N ASP A 116 4.60 -8.05 -4.98
CA ASP A 116 5.95 -8.24 -5.53
C ASP A 116 6.26 -9.73 -5.80
N GLY A 117 5.22 -10.58 -5.85
CA GLY A 117 5.34 -12.03 -6.05
C GLY A 117 5.67 -12.85 -4.81
N ALA A 118 6.07 -12.23 -3.70
CA ALA A 118 6.23 -12.90 -2.40
C ALA A 118 5.00 -12.73 -1.48
N GLY A 119 4.04 -11.89 -1.86
CA GLY A 119 2.78 -11.78 -1.12
C GLY A 119 1.82 -10.80 -1.78
N THR A 120 0.61 -11.26 -2.08
CA THR A 120 -0.47 -10.40 -2.60
C THR A 120 -1.32 -9.89 -1.46
N TYR A 121 -1.66 -8.61 -1.53
CA TYR A 121 -2.59 -7.98 -0.61
C TYR A 121 -3.38 -6.89 -1.32
N CYS A 122 -4.49 -6.49 -0.72
CA CYS A 122 -5.33 -5.42 -1.20
C CYS A 122 -5.65 -4.44 -0.08
N ALA A 123 -6.04 -3.24 -0.48
CA ALA A 123 -6.56 -2.23 0.42
C ALA A 123 -7.72 -1.48 -0.23
N LYS A 124 -8.67 -1.05 0.59
CA LYS A 124 -9.82 -0.24 0.17
C LYS A 124 -9.88 1.02 1.02
N TRP A 125 -10.03 2.15 0.35
CA TRP A 125 -10.25 3.44 0.97
C TRP A 125 -11.60 4.00 0.52
N ILE A 126 -12.25 4.71 1.43
CA ILE A 126 -13.43 5.51 1.18
C ILE A 126 -13.07 6.95 1.42
N ILE A 127 -13.33 7.80 0.43
CA ILE A 127 -13.25 9.25 0.54
C ILE A 127 -14.68 9.78 0.60
N SER A 128 -14.99 10.52 1.65
CA SER A 128 -16.27 11.21 1.82
C SER A 128 -16.05 12.50 2.60
N ASN A 129 -16.70 13.59 2.20
CA ASN A 129 -16.54 14.90 2.84
C ASN A 129 -15.06 15.32 2.98
N SER A 130 -14.27 15.14 1.91
CA SER A 130 -12.84 15.48 1.84
C SER A 130 -11.94 14.76 2.86
N VAL A 131 -12.42 13.66 3.46
CA VAL A 131 -11.65 12.81 4.39
C VAL A 131 -11.56 11.40 3.84
N ALA A 132 -10.36 10.84 3.85
CA ALA A 132 -10.11 9.45 3.49
C ALA A 132 -10.06 8.55 4.72
N HIS A 133 -10.73 7.40 4.63
CA HIS A 133 -10.66 6.32 5.60
C HIS A 133 -10.27 5.02 4.90
N ARG A 134 -9.21 4.36 5.37
CA ARG A 134 -8.93 2.98 4.96
C ARG A 134 -9.88 2.05 5.70
N ILE A 135 -10.72 1.36 4.95
CA ILE A 135 -11.73 0.43 5.49
C ILE A 135 -11.31 -1.03 5.38
N LEU A 136 -10.30 -1.33 4.55
CA LEU A 136 -9.77 -2.67 4.35
C LEU A 136 -8.26 -2.62 4.11
N LEU A 137 -7.56 -3.58 4.73
CA LEU A 137 -6.22 -4.02 4.38
C LEU A 137 -6.17 -5.52 4.64
N SER A 138 -6.03 -6.34 3.59
CA SER A 138 -6.15 -7.80 3.68
C SER A 138 -5.27 -8.52 2.68
N ASN A 139 -4.91 -9.76 2.99
CA ASN A 139 -4.28 -10.72 2.08
C ASN A 139 -5.21 -11.91 1.73
N SER A 140 -6.49 -11.83 2.13
CA SER A 140 -7.51 -12.83 1.80
C SER A 140 -8.05 -12.57 0.39
N GLU A 141 -8.10 -13.61 -0.45
CA GLU A 141 -8.69 -13.50 -1.79
C GLU A 141 -10.17 -13.09 -1.73
N ASP A 142 -10.91 -13.58 -0.74
CA ASP A 142 -12.32 -13.23 -0.53
C ASP A 142 -12.50 -11.73 -0.26
N ASP A 143 -11.58 -11.10 0.47
CA ASP A 143 -11.66 -9.66 0.72
C ASP A 143 -11.20 -8.85 -0.49
N CYS A 144 -10.29 -9.42 -1.30
CA CYS A 144 -9.65 -8.73 -2.41
C CYS A 144 -10.41 -8.77 -3.74
N PHE A 145 -11.36 -9.69 -3.91
CA PHE A 145 -12.04 -9.92 -5.19
C PHE A 145 -13.56 -10.07 -5.08
N ASN A 146 -14.17 -9.75 -3.92
CA ASN A 146 -15.63 -9.68 -3.76
C ASN A 146 -16.19 -8.29 -4.06
#